data_AF-A0A7Y7NT85-F1
#
_entry.id   AF-A0A7Y7NT85-F1
#
_cell.length_a   1.000
_cell.length_b   1.000
_cell.length_c   1.000
_cell.angle_alpha   90.00
_cell.angle_beta   90.00
_cell.angle_gamma   90.00
#
_symmetry.space_group_name_H-M   'P 1'
#
loop_
_entity.id
_entity.type
_entity.pdbx_description
1 polymer ?
#
loop_
_entity_poly.entity_id
_entity_poly.type
_entity_poly.pdbx_seq_one_letter_code
_entity_poly.pdbx_strand_id
1 'polypeptide(L)'
;MSNYYQILGVSQEATIDEIRKAYRIRAKLFHPDINKNENSKLKFQIINEAYQTLIDPQKRKWYDFKLKYGTTRVIPQKETPKQRDARRSSIRNQYSREYDFKYAQARRKEREEAKYVKTLVDKVLFYIMMLFGILACFFGTTHLIFDRWEGLKDLTGVLFGVSFLFLLIYGWRAMEKP
;
A
#
# COMPACT_ATOMS: atom_id res chain seq x y z
N MET A 1 37.85 -7.22 -34.97
CA MET A 1 36.74 -6.81 -34.09
C MET A 1 36.52 -5.32 -34.30
N SER A 2 35.40 -4.90 -34.90
CA SER A 2 35.16 -3.47 -35.19
C SER A 2 34.49 -2.81 -33.98
N ASN A 3 35.14 -1.82 -33.39
CA ASN A 3 34.61 -1.06 -32.26
C ASN A 3 33.55 -0.04 -32.76
N TYR A 4 32.51 0.26 -31.98
CA TYR A 4 31.52 1.31 -32.30
C TYR A 4 32.17 2.68 -32.52
N TYR A 5 33.25 3.00 -31.80
CA TYR A 5 34.03 4.22 -32.04
C TYR A 5 34.71 4.21 -33.42
N GLN A 6 35.23 3.06 -33.86
CA GLN A 6 35.83 2.90 -35.20
C GLN A 6 34.78 2.92 -36.32
N ILE A 7 33.60 2.36 -36.06
CA ILE A 7 32.45 2.37 -36.98
C ILE A 7 32.00 3.81 -37.28
N LEU A 8 31.95 4.67 -36.25
CA LEU A 8 31.65 6.10 -36.42
C LEU A 8 32.87 6.91 -36.87
N GLY A 9 34.09 6.40 -36.67
CA GLY A 9 35.34 7.07 -37.02
C GLY A 9 35.73 8.17 -36.03
N VAL A 10 35.45 7.97 -34.74
CA VAL A 10 35.72 8.91 -33.65
C VAL A 10 36.66 8.29 -32.61
N SER A 11 37.31 9.12 -31.80
CA SER A 11 38.11 8.66 -30.65
C SER A 11 37.20 8.10 -29.54
N GLN A 12 37.74 7.23 -28.68
CA GLN A 12 37.05 6.78 -27.46
C GLN A 12 36.79 7.93 -26.49
N GLU A 13 37.61 8.97 -26.56
CA GLU A 13 37.49 10.21 -25.77
C GLU A 13 36.55 11.23 -26.42
N ALA A 14 35.93 10.90 -27.56
CA ALA A 14 35.10 11.84 -28.29
C ALA A 14 33.91 12.33 -27.47
N THR A 15 33.62 13.62 -27.61
CA THR A 15 32.47 14.27 -26.98
C THR A 15 31.17 13.86 -27.66
N ILE A 16 30.04 14.05 -26.96
CA ILE A 16 28.70 13.72 -27.50
C ILE A 16 28.44 14.47 -28.82
N ASP A 17 28.92 15.71 -28.95
CA ASP A 17 28.72 16.52 -30.15
C ASP A 17 29.57 16.04 -31.33
N GLU A 18 30.77 15.55 -31.08
CA GLU A 18 31.60 14.89 -32.10
C GLU A 18 30.96 13.59 -32.59
N ILE A 19 30.38 12.80 -31.69
CA ILE A 19 29.66 11.57 -32.02
C ILE A 19 28.43 11.88 -32.91
N ARG A 20 27.66 12.92 -32.58
CA ARG A 20 26.53 13.40 -33.41
C ARG A 20 26.99 13.89 -34.78
N LYS A 21 28.11 14.60 -34.86
CA LYS A 21 28.67 15.10 -36.12
C LYS A 21 29.13 13.94 -37.01
N ALA A 22 29.86 12.98 -36.45
CA ALA A 22 30.34 11.81 -37.15
C ALA A 22 29.18 10.92 -37.66
N TYR A 23 28.14 10.72 -36.85
CA TYR A 23 26.94 10.00 -37.27
C TYR A 23 26.27 10.65 -38.48
N ARG A 24 26.08 11.99 -38.48
CA ARG A 24 25.47 12.70 -39.62
C ARG A 24 26.25 12.52 -40.92
N ILE A 25 27.57 12.60 -40.86
CA ILE A 25 28.45 12.41 -42.02
C ILE A 25 28.34 10.97 -42.54
N ARG A 26 28.46 9.98 -41.66
CA ARG A 26 28.40 8.55 -42.01
C ARG A 26 27.01 8.13 -42.51
N ALA A 27 25.95 8.61 -41.88
CA ALA A 27 24.56 8.35 -42.27
C ALA A 27 24.28 8.85 -43.70
N LYS A 28 24.79 10.03 -44.07
CA LYS A 28 24.64 10.56 -45.45
C LYS A 28 25.40 9.73 -46.48
N LEU A 29 26.57 9.19 -46.13
CA LEU A 29 27.39 8.37 -47.03
C LEU A 29 26.81 6.96 -47.27
N PHE A 30 26.15 6.39 -46.26
CA PHE A 30 25.60 5.03 -46.31
C PHE A 30 24.07 4.98 -46.36
N HIS A 31 23.40 6.10 -46.62
CA HIS A 31 21.95 6.14 -46.74
C HIS A 31 21.50 5.23 -47.91
N PRO A 32 20.48 4.37 -47.72
CA PRO A 32 20.00 3.48 -48.77
C PRO A 32 19.51 4.22 -50.03
N ASP A 33 19.02 5.45 -49.88
CA ASP A 33 18.56 6.27 -51.01
C ASP A 33 19.71 6.83 -51.86
N ILE A 34 20.89 7.04 -51.27
CA ILE A 34 22.06 7.62 -51.97
C ILE A 34 22.96 6.50 -52.50
N ASN A 35 23.05 5.38 -51.79
CA ASN A 35 23.97 4.30 -52.10
C ASN A 35 23.22 2.96 -52.17
N LYS A 36 22.74 2.60 -53.38
CA LYS A 36 21.91 1.42 -53.66
C LYS A 36 22.63 0.06 -53.59
N ASN A 37 23.85 0.01 -53.04
CA ASN A 37 24.56 -1.24 -52.81
C ASN A 37 23.91 -2.04 -51.66
N GLU A 38 23.81 -3.37 -51.81
CA GLU A 38 23.24 -4.26 -50.78
C GLU A 38 23.96 -4.15 -49.42
N ASN A 39 25.26 -3.87 -49.46
CA ASN A 39 26.09 -3.67 -48.28
C ASN A 39 25.85 -2.34 -47.54
N SER A 40 25.20 -1.36 -48.18
CA SER A 40 24.91 -0.06 -47.56
C SER A 40 23.91 -0.19 -46.43
N LYS A 41 22.90 -1.05 -46.59
CA LYS A 41 21.86 -1.29 -45.58
C LYS A 41 22.46 -1.85 -44.28
N LEU A 42 23.32 -2.86 -44.39
CA LEU A 42 24.00 -3.48 -43.25
C LEU A 42 24.94 -2.49 -42.55
N LYS A 43 25.72 -1.72 -43.33
CA LYS A 43 26.60 -0.69 -42.76
C LYS A 43 25.82 0.41 -42.05
N PHE A 44 24.70 0.85 -42.61
CA PHE A 44 23.83 1.86 -42.01
C PHE A 44 23.23 1.37 -40.67
N GLN A 45 22.79 0.11 -40.60
CA GLN A 45 22.31 -0.49 -39.36
C GLN A 45 23.38 -0.48 -38.27
N ILE A 46 24.61 -0.90 -38.59
CA ILE A 46 25.74 -0.93 -37.65
C ILE A 46 26.12 0.49 -37.20
N ILE A 47 26.07 1.49 -38.09
CA ILE A 47 26.31 2.90 -37.77
C ILE A 47 25.25 3.44 -36.81
N ASN A 48 23.96 3.10 -37.04
CA ASN A 48 22.87 3.53 -36.18
C ASN A 48 22.97 2.88 -34.79
N GLU A 49 23.28 1.58 -34.72
CA GLU A 49 23.50 0.88 -33.45
C GLU A 49 24.67 1.46 -32.65
N ALA A 50 25.78 1.77 -33.32
CA ALA A 50 26.93 2.43 -32.72
C ALA A 50 26.54 3.81 -32.15
N TYR A 51 25.78 4.60 -32.91
CA TYR A 51 25.29 5.91 -32.46
C TYR A 51 24.37 5.81 -31.24
N GLN A 52 23.38 4.90 -31.27
CA GLN A 52 22.44 4.70 -30.17
C GLN A 52 23.11 4.23 -28.88
N THR A 53 24.20 3.47 -28.98
CA THR A 53 24.97 3.00 -27.83
C THR A 53 25.87 4.10 -27.26
N LEU A 54 26.50 4.90 -28.13
CA LEU A 54 27.48 5.91 -27.73
C LEU A 54 26.87 7.26 -27.30
N ILE A 55 25.63 7.56 -27.73
CA ILE A 55 24.92 8.80 -27.36
C ILE A 55 24.36 8.76 -25.93
N ASP A 56 23.99 7.56 -25.44
CA ASP A 56 23.45 7.36 -24.10
C ASP A 56 24.60 7.12 -23.10
N PRO A 57 24.79 8.00 -22.09
CA PRO A 57 25.86 7.87 -21.12
C PRO A 57 25.87 6.54 -20.36
N GLN A 58 24.70 5.94 -20.08
CA GLN A 58 24.63 4.66 -19.39
C GLN A 58 25.06 3.51 -20.31
N LYS A 59 24.59 3.50 -21.55
CA LYS A 59 24.96 2.48 -22.54
C LYS A 59 26.42 2.59 -22.94
N ARG A 60 26.95 3.80 -23.10
CA ARG A 60 28.37 4.07 -23.37
C ARG A 60 29.25 3.53 -22.25
N LYS A 61 28.92 3.82 -20.97
CA LYS A 61 29.63 3.26 -19.81
C LYS A 61 29.64 1.73 -19.81
N TRP A 62 28.50 1.10 -20.06
CA TRP A 62 28.40 -0.36 -20.15
C TRP A 62 29.20 -0.94 -21.32
N TYR A 63 29.20 -0.27 -22.46
CA TYR A 63 29.99 -0.65 -23.63
C TYR A 63 31.50 -0.53 -23.36
N ASP A 64 31.93 0.59 -22.79
CA ASP A 64 33.33 0.83 -22.41
C ASP A 64 33.80 -0.17 -21.35
N PHE A 65 32.93 -0.51 -20.39
CA PHE A 65 33.21 -1.54 -19.40
C PHE A 65 33.41 -2.91 -20.06
N LYS A 66 32.53 -3.31 -20.97
CA LYS A 66 32.68 -4.58 -21.73
C LYS A 66 33.95 -4.60 -22.58
N LEU A 67 34.30 -3.46 -23.18
CA LEU A 67 35.50 -3.31 -24.01
C LEU A 67 36.78 -3.43 -23.18
N LYS A 68 36.80 -2.84 -21.97
CA LYS A 68 37.97 -2.80 -21.08
C LYS A 68 38.22 -4.10 -20.34
N TYR A 69 37.16 -4.75 -19.82
CA TYR A 69 37.32 -5.90 -18.93
C TYR A 69 37.04 -7.25 -19.59
N GLY A 70 36.65 -7.25 -20.87
CA GLY A 70 36.07 -8.42 -21.52
C GLY A 70 34.81 -8.89 -20.80
N THR A 71 33.97 -9.69 -21.44
CA THR A 71 32.93 -10.41 -20.71
C THR A 71 33.59 -11.48 -19.84
N THR A 72 34.10 -11.10 -18.67
CA THR A 72 34.26 -12.06 -17.58
C THR A 72 32.84 -12.55 -17.31
N ARG A 73 32.55 -13.79 -17.71
CA ARG A 73 31.31 -14.46 -17.29
C ARG A 73 31.39 -14.48 -15.78
N VAL A 74 30.68 -13.56 -15.12
CA VAL A 74 30.37 -13.70 -13.70
C VAL A 74 29.45 -14.90 -13.63
N ILE A 75 30.04 -16.09 -13.51
CA ILE A 75 29.30 -17.32 -13.24
C ILE A 75 28.74 -17.11 -11.84
N PRO A 76 27.41 -16.96 -11.66
CA PRO A 76 26.85 -16.85 -10.32
C PRO A 76 27.28 -18.10 -9.56
N GLN A 77 27.96 -17.91 -8.43
CA GLN A 77 28.39 -19.03 -7.61
C GLN A 77 27.13 -19.82 -7.22
N LYS A 78 27.06 -21.09 -7.66
CA LYS A 78 25.89 -21.93 -7.41
C LYS A 78 25.75 -22.11 -5.90
N GLU A 79 24.68 -21.55 -5.31
CA GLU A 79 24.43 -21.64 -3.88
C GLU A 79 24.46 -23.10 -3.42
N THR A 80 25.13 -23.37 -2.30
CA THR A 80 25.09 -24.71 -1.70
C THR A 80 23.68 -25.03 -1.20
N PRO A 81 23.27 -26.32 -1.16
CA PRO A 81 21.96 -26.71 -0.62
C PRO A 81 21.67 -26.10 0.77
N LYS A 82 22.69 -26.08 1.64
CA LYS A 82 22.61 -25.49 2.99
C LYS A 82 22.33 -23.97 2.96
N GLN A 83 23.01 -23.22 2.10
CA GLN A 83 22.77 -21.77 1.95
C GLN A 83 21.37 -21.49 1.39
N ARG A 84 20.93 -22.30 0.42
CA ARG A 84 19.60 -22.18 -0.17
C ARG A 84 18.48 -22.46 0.83
N ASP A 85 18.65 -23.48 1.66
CA ASP A 85 17.66 -23.87 2.67
C ASP A 85 17.60 -22.87 3.82
N ALA A 86 18.76 -22.34 4.26
CA ALA A 86 18.83 -21.24 5.23
C ALA A 86 18.17 -19.95 4.70
N ARG A 87 18.36 -19.62 3.42
CA ARG A 87 17.69 -18.49 2.78
C ARG A 87 16.18 -18.73 2.63
N ARG A 88 15.75 -19.94 2.29
CA ARG A 88 14.32 -20.30 2.22
C ARG A 88 13.66 -20.24 3.59
N SER A 89 14.33 -20.68 4.66
CA SER A 89 13.79 -20.60 6.01
C SER A 89 13.73 -19.15 6.50
N SER A 90 14.73 -18.33 6.20
CA SER A 90 14.71 -16.90 6.57
C SER A 90 13.57 -16.14 5.88
N ILE A 91 13.36 -16.37 4.58
CA ILE A 91 12.26 -15.76 3.82
C ILE A 91 10.90 -16.22 4.37
N ARG A 92 10.73 -17.52 4.64
CA ARG A 92 9.50 -18.08 5.22
C ARG A 92 9.20 -17.45 6.58
N ASN A 93 10.20 -17.37 7.45
CA ASN A 93 10.05 -16.80 8.79
C ASN A 93 9.71 -15.30 8.73
N GLN A 94 10.32 -14.56 7.80
CA GLN A 94 10.00 -13.15 7.58
C GLN A 94 8.54 -12.98 7.14
N TYR A 95 8.09 -13.78 6.17
CA TYR A 95 6.74 -13.71 5.63
C TYR A 95 5.68 -14.10 6.68
N SER A 96 5.94 -15.16 7.46
CA SER A 96 5.08 -15.57 8.59
C SER A 96 4.95 -14.46 9.64
N ARG A 97 6.05 -13.82 10.03
CA ARG A 97 6.03 -12.70 11.01
C ARG A 97 5.22 -11.50 10.49
N GLU A 98 5.37 -11.17 9.21
CA GLU A 98 4.63 -10.09 8.58
C GLU A 98 3.13 -10.38 8.56
N TYR A 99 2.75 -11.60 8.16
CA TYR A 99 1.36 -12.04 8.22
C TYR A 99 0.80 -11.98 9.65
N ASP A 100 1.47 -12.59 10.62
CA ASP A 100 1.02 -12.62 12.01
C ASP A 100 0.80 -11.20 12.55
N PHE A 101 1.71 -10.27 12.25
CA PHE A 101 1.56 -8.87 12.62
C PHE A 101 0.35 -8.21 11.95
N LYS A 102 0.18 -8.41 10.64
CA LYS A 102 -0.96 -7.86 9.88
C LYS A 102 -2.30 -8.36 10.42
N TYR A 103 -2.43 -9.66 10.66
CA TYR A 103 -3.65 -10.26 11.21
C TYR A 103 -3.87 -9.92 12.69
N ALA A 104 -2.80 -9.73 13.49
CA ALA A 104 -2.92 -9.23 14.84
C ALA A 104 -3.45 -7.79 14.88
N GLN A 105 -2.99 -6.93 13.97
CA GLN A 105 -3.53 -5.58 13.83
C GLN A 105 -5.00 -5.56 13.42
N ALA A 106 -5.39 -6.38 12.42
CA ALA A 106 -6.79 -6.49 12.00
C ALA A 106 -7.70 -6.89 13.17
N ARG A 107 -7.33 -7.94 13.92
CA ARG A 107 -8.07 -8.38 15.11
C ARG A 107 -8.13 -7.31 16.20
N ARG A 108 -7.09 -6.49 16.36
CA ARG A 108 -7.11 -5.37 17.34
C ARG A 108 -8.13 -4.32 16.94
N LYS A 109 -8.15 -3.92 15.67
CA LYS A 109 -9.14 -2.97 15.13
C LYS A 109 -10.57 -3.51 15.30
N GLU A 110 -10.81 -4.76 14.90
CA GLU A 110 -12.11 -5.41 15.09
C GLU A 110 -12.54 -5.43 16.57
N ARG A 111 -11.61 -5.71 17.49
CA ARG A 111 -11.89 -5.68 18.94
C ARG A 111 -12.18 -4.27 19.45
N GLU A 112 -11.48 -3.25 18.96
CA GLU A 112 -11.72 -1.85 19.33
C GLU A 112 -13.07 -1.37 18.81
N GLU A 113 -13.40 -1.68 17.55
CA GLU A 113 -14.71 -1.41 16.96
C GLU A 113 -15.82 -2.12 17.72
N ALA A 114 -15.64 -3.42 18.04
CA ALA A 114 -16.61 -4.17 18.82
C ALA A 114 -16.81 -3.58 20.22
N LYS A 115 -15.73 -3.13 20.89
CA LYS A 115 -15.82 -2.44 22.18
C LYS A 115 -16.59 -1.13 22.04
N TYR A 116 -16.27 -0.33 21.04
CA TYR A 116 -16.96 0.94 20.78
C TYR A 116 -18.45 0.72 20.54
N VAL A 117 -18.81 -0.20 19.63
CA VAL A 117 -20.19 -0.55 19.32
C VAL A 117 -20.91 -1.04 20.58
N LYS A 118 -20.30 -1.94 21.36
CA LYS A 118 -20.90 -2.42 22.61
C LYS A 118 -21.17 -1.27 23.59
N THR A 119 -20.18 -0.39 23.82
CA THR A 119 -20.38 0.77 24.70
C THR A 119 -21.44 1.75 24.19
N LEU A 120 -21.55 1.91 22.86
CA LEU A 120 -22.55 2.76 22.25
C LEU A 120 -23.96 2.17 22.40
N VAL A 121 -24.11 0.87 22.12
CA VAL A 121 -25.36 0.13 22.29
C VAL A 121 -25.81 0.18 23.75
N ASP A 122 -24.91 -0.09 24.69
CA ASP A 122 -25.21 -0.05 26.12
C ASP A 122 -25.73 1.37 26.50
N LYS A 123 -25.06 2.45 26.06
CA LYS A 123 -25.48 3.84 26.34
C LYS A 123 -26.81 4.20 25.70
N VAL A 124 -27.01 3.87 24.42
CA VAL A 124 -28.26 4.15 23.70
C VAL A 124 -29.43 3.43 24.37
N LEU A 125 -29.25 2.15 24.72
CA LEU A 125 -30.27 1.37 25.43
C LEU A 125 -30.63 2.02 26.78
N PHE A 126 -29.64 2.48 27.54
CA PHE A 126 -29.87 3.18 28.81
C PHE A 126 -30.73 4.43 28.63
N TYR A 127 -30.41 5.29 27.66
CA TYR A 127 -31.20 6.51 27.42
C TYR A 127 -32.62 6.21 26.93
N ILE A 128 -32.80 5.17 26.11
CA ILE A 128 -34.13 4.72 25.68
C ILE A 128 -34.95 4.25 26.90
N MET A 129 -34.38 3.42 27.76
CA MET A 129 -35.06 2.95 28.97
C MET A 129 -35.34 4.08 29.98
N MET A 130 -34.42 5.03 30.11
CA MET A 130 -34.61 6.22 30.94
C MET A 130 -35.76 7.09 30.41
N LEU A 131 -35.84 7.29 29.09
CA LEU A 131 -36.95 8.00 28.44
C LEU A 131 -38.29 7.33 28.75
N PHE A 132 -38.38 6.00 28.62
CA PHE A 132 -39.59 5.25 28.97
C PHE A 132 -39.97 5.41 30.44
N GLY A 133 -39.00 5.40 31.36
CA GLY A 133 -39.23 5.65 32.78
C GLY A 133 -39.78 7.06 33.06
N ILE A 134 -39.24 8.08 32.38
CA ILE A 134 -39.73 9.47 32.48
C ILE A 134 -41.14 9.59 31.92
N LEU A 135 -41.41 9.01 30.74
CA LEU A 135 -42.74 8.98 30.14
C LEU A 135 -43.74 8.29 31.06
N ALA A 136 -43.39 7.15 31.67
CA ALA A 136 -44.23 6.46 32.63
C ALA A 136 -44.56 7.34 33.85
N CYS A 137 -43.58 8.10 34.37
CA CYS A 137 -43.81 9.07 35.43
C CYS A 137 -44.74 10.19 34.96
N PHE A 138 -44.52 10.74 33.76
CA PHE A 138 -45.35 11.79 33.18
C PHE A 138 -46.81 11.34 33.06
N PHE A 139 -47.07 10.19 32.42
CA PHE A 139 -48.42 9.62 32.28
C PHE A 139 -49.07 9.33 33.64
N GLY A 140 -48.29 8.80 34.60
CA GLY A 140 -48.76 8.59 35.96
C GLY A 140 -49.18 9.90 36.64
N THR A 141 -48.40 10.97 36.49
CA THR A 141 -48.74 12.28 37.06
C THR A 141 -49.92 12.94 36.37
N THR A 142 -50.04 12.82 35.06
CA THR A 142 -51.19 13.37 34.33
C THR A 142 -52.48 12.64 34.72
N HIS A 143 -52.45 11.31 34.86
CA HIS A 143 -53.59 10.54 35.36
C HIS A 143 -53.99 11.00 36.78
N LEU A 144 -53.01 11.27 37.64
CA LEU A 144 -53.24 11.72 39.02
C LEU A 144 -53.87 13.12 39.12
N ILE A 145 -53.60 14.00 38.15
CA ILE A 145 -54.10 15.38 38.13
C ILE A 145 -55.48 15.49 37.47
N PHE A 146 -55.74 14.70 36.42
CA PHE A 146 -56.93 14.84 35.59
C PHE A 146 -58.05 13.84 35.92
N ASP A 147 -57.74 12.67 36.48
CA ASP A 147 -58.77 11.71 36.91
C ASP A 147 -59.23 11.95 38.35
N ARG A 148 -60.48 11.58 38.62
CA ARG A 148 -61.08 11.69 39.96
C ARG A 148 -60.34 10.72 40.88
N TRP A 149 -59.65 11.25 41.90
CA TRP A 149 -58.84 10.45 42.81
C TRP A 149 -59.67 9.35 43.51
N GLU A 150 -59.39 8.08 43.22
CA GLU A 150 -60.10 6.91 43.75
C GLU A 150 -59.27 6.16 44.83
N GLY A 151 -58.07 6.63 45.13
CA GLY A 151 -57.27 6.23 46.30
C GLY A 151 -55.86 5.74 45.95
N LEU A 152 -55.32 4.81 46.74
CA LEU A 152 -53.92 4.36 46.64
C LEU A 152 -53.55 3.72 45.28
N LYS A 153 -54.54 3.24 44.53
CA LYS A 153 -54.33 2.57 43.24
C LYS A 153 -53.80 3.53 42.18
N ASP A 154 -54.15 4.81 42.26
CA ASP A 154 -53.70 5.84 41.30
C ASP A 154 -52.23 6.23 41.51
N LEU A 155 -51.68 5.96 42.70
CA LEU A 155 -50.27 6.22 43.01
C LEU A 155 -49.31 5.15 42.44
N THR A 156 -49.84 3.98 42.07
CA THR A 156 -49.03 2.82 41.72
C THR A 156 -48.17 3.05 40.48
N GLY A 157 -48.69 3.74 39.47
CA GLY A 157 -47.94 4.09 38.26
C GLY A 157 -46.76 5.03 38.52
N VAL A 158 -46.96 6.04 39.37
CA VAL A 158 -45.90 6.99 39.75
C VAL A 158 -44.83 6.32 40.61
N LEU A 159 -45.24 5.52 41.62
CA LEU A 159 -44.31 4.75 42.46
C LEU A 159 -43.51 3.74 41.63
N PHE A 160 -44.15 3.08 40.67
CA PHE A 160 -43.49 2.15 39.76
C PHE A 160 -42.45 2.86 38.88
N GLY A 161 -42.81 4.01 38.28
CA GLY A 161 -41.88 4.80 37.46
C GLY A 161 -40.66 5.30 38.24
N VAL A 162 -40.87 5.81 39.46
CA VAL A 162 -39.79 6.28 40.35
C VAL A 162 -38.89 5.12 40.80
N SER A 163 -39.47 3.99 41.20
CA SER A 163 -38.72 2.79 41.59
C SER A 163 -37.93 2.20 40.42
N PHE A 164 -38.53 2.17 39.22
CA PHE A 164 -37.87 1.72 37.99
C PHE A 164 -36.68 2.59 37.63
N LEU A 165 -36.83 3.92 37.65
CA LEU A 165 -35.72 4.85 37.39
C LEU A 165 -34.61 4.71 38.43
N PHE A 166 -34.96 4.55 39.71
CA PHE A 166 -33.98 4.34 40.78
C PHE A 166 -33.17 3.06 40.56
N LEU A 167 -33.83 1.94 40.26
CA LEU A 167 -33.17 0.67 39.97
C LEU A 167 -32.34 0.72 38.68
N LEU A 168 -32.80 1.44 37.67
CA LEU A 168 -32.10 1.61 36.40
C LEU A 168 -30.80 2.41 36.57
N ILE A 169 -30.85 3.53 37.29
CA ILE A 169 -29.68 4.37 37.58
C ILE A 169 -28.69 3.60 38.47
N TYR A 170 -29.19 2.93 39.51
CA TYR A 170 -28.35 2.16 40.44
C TYR A 170 -27.70 0.95 39.73
N GLY A 171 -28.47 0.21 38.94
CA GLY A 171 -28.00 -0.93 38.15
C GLY A 171 -26.98 -0.52 37.10
N TRP A 172 -27.19 0.59 36.40
CA TRP A 172 -26.21 1.14 35.46
C TRP A 172 -24.90 1.52 36.15
N ARG A 173 -24.96 2.20 37.29
CA ARG A 173 -23.78 2.58 38.09
C ARG A 173 -23.02 1.37 38.64
N ALA A 174 -23.71 0.25 38.90
CA ALA A 174 -23.07 -1.00 39.29
C ALA A 174 -22.34 -1.67 38.12
N MET A 175 -22.85 -1.57 36.89
CA MET A 175 -22.22 -2.11 35.68
C MET A 175 -21.04 -1.28 35.16
N GLU A 176 -20.98 0.01 35.52
CA GLU A 176 -19.90 0.92 35.11
C GLU A 176 -18.63 0.78 35.97
N LYS A 177 -18.70 0.04 37.09
CA LYS A 177 -17.52 -0.30 37.88
C LYS A 177 -16.74 -1.44 37.20
N PRO A 178 -15.42 -1.31 37.01
CA PRO A 178 -14.58 -2.30 36.34
C PRO A 178 -14.48 -3.61 37.12
#